data_AF-A0A357TP78-F1
#
_entry.id   AF-A0A357TP78-F1
#
_cell.length_a   1.000
_cell.length_b   1.000
_cell.length_c   1.000
_cell.angle_alpha   90.00
_cell.angle_beta   90.00
_cell.angle_gamma   90.00
#
_symmetry.space_group_name_H-M   'P 1'
#
loop_
_entity.id
_entity.type
_entity.pdbx_description
1 polymer ?
#
loop_
_entity_poly.entity_id
_entity_poly.type
_entity_poly.pdbx_seq_one_letter_code
_entity_poly.pdbx_strand_id
1 'polypeptide(L)'
;MGLGKKTIDDENYAGKRVLVRCDFNVPMKDGVITNDNRINAALPTIKKLIADGAKVILCSHLGKPKNGPEAKFSLAPVAVRLSEKLGQPVTFADDDNVVGNQAKAAVATMGNGDVVLLQNTRFRKEETKNIDTFSEELASLADAYVDDAFGSCHRAHCSTAGVTNYVKDTAVGYLMEKEIKYLGNAVNNPERPFTAILGGAKVADKLNVISNLLEKVDTLIIGGGMAYTFLKAQGYEIGKSLVDDSKIDYCKEMMA
;
A
#
# COMPACT_ATOMS: atom_id res chain seq x y z
N MET A 1 -1.86 -10.95 20.90
CA MET A 1 -1.48 -11.92 19.86
C MET A 1 -0.46 -11.25 18.94
N GLY A 2 0.61 -11.94 18.55
CA GLY A 2 1.59 -11.38 17.61
C GLY A 2 0.97 -11.12 16.23
N LEU A 3 1.65 -10.34 15.39
CA LEU A 3 1.22 -9.96 14.03
C LEU A 3 0.84 -11.13 13.11
N GLY A 4 1.22 -12.38 13.44
CA GLY A 4 1.05 -13.54 12.57
C GLY A 4 1.85 -13.45 11.27
N LYS A 5 2.80 -12.51 11.20
CA LYS A 5 3.69 -12.20 10.09
C LYS A 5 5.08 -11.92 10.67
N LYS A 6 6.11 -12.33 9.94
CA LYS A 6 7.49 -11.93 10.24
C LYS A 6 7.69 -10.46 9.88
N THR A 7 8.48 -9.76 10.67
CA THR A 7 8.90 -8.38 10.39
C THR A 7 10.35 -8.37 9.91
N ILE A 8 10.79 -7.22 9.40
CA ILE A 8 12.20 -7.03 9.01
C ILE A 8 13.19 -7.13 10.19
N ASP A 9 12.71 -7.12 11.45
CA ASP A 9 13.57 -7.33 12.62
C ASP A 9 13.77 -8.81 12.96
N ASP A 10 12.96 -9.71 12.38
CA ASP A 10 12.99 -11.16 12.64
C ASP A 10 14.01 -11.91 11.75
N GLU A 11 14.60 -11.23 10.75
CA GLU A 11 15.43 -11.84 9.71
C GLU A 11 16.77 -11.11 9.53
N ASN A 12 17.76 -11.82 8.98
CA ASN A 12 19.04 -11.24 8.56
C ASN A 12 19.05 -11.03 7.04
N TYR A 13 19.27 -9.78 6.63
CA TYR A 13 19.30 -9.36 5.23
C TYR A 13 20.69 -9.02 4.70
N ALA A 14 21.75 -9.15 5.52
CA ALA A 14 23.11 -8.85 5.11
C ALA A 14 23.50 -9.60 3.82
N GLY A 15 23.89 -8.86 2.79
CA GLY A 15 24.29 -9.40 1.48
C GLY A 15 23.14 -9.90 0.58
N LYS A 16 21.91 -10.00 1.09
CA LYS A 16 20.74 -10.43 0.30
C LYS A 16 20.25 -9.32 -0.60
N ARG A 17 19.74 -9.68 -1.78
CA ARG A 17 18.92 -8.80 -2.61
C ARG A 17 17.50 -8.81 -2.07
N VAL A 18 17.02 -7.66 -1.61
CA VAL A 18 15.70 -7.56 -0.97
C VAL A 18 14.79 -6.71 -1.85
N LEU A 19 13.76 -7.33 -2.42
CA LEU A 19 12.71 -6.60 -3.13
C LEU A 19 11.75 -6.02 -2.09
N VAL A 20 11.65 -4.69 -2.04
CA VAL A 20 10.80 -3.97 -1.09
C VAL A 20 9.67 -3.30 -1.86
N ARG A 21 8.43 -3.72 -1.59
CA ARG A 21 7.24 -3.09 -2.11
C ARG A 21 6.88 -1.88 -1.25
N CYS A 22 7.08 -0.68 -1.78
CA CYS A 22 6.72 0.57 -1.12
C CYS A 22 5.48 1.21 -1.75
N ASP A 23 4.83 2.14 -1.04
CA ASP A 23 3.83 3.03 -1.62
C ASP A 23 4.47 4.38 -1.96
N PHE A 24 5.00 4.53 -3.18
CA PHE A 24 5.45 5.81 -3.72
C PHE A 24 4.47 6.44 -4.71
N ASN A 25 3.18 6.11 -4.60
CA ASN A 25 2.15 6.77 -5.39
C ASN A 25 1.86 8.17 -4.83
N VAL A 26 2.80 9.09 -5.05
CA VAL A 26 2.77 10.48 -4.57
C VAL A 26 2.05 11.40 -5.54
N PRO A 27 1.37 12.45 -5.07
CA PRO A 27 0.80 13.46 -5.96
C PRO A 27 1.92 14.26 -6.62
N MET A 28 1.73 14.53 -7.92
CA MET A 28 2.69 15.28 -8.72
C MET A 28 1.99 16.36 -9.53
N LYS A 29 2.70 17.47 -9.73
CA LYS A 29 2.30 18.56 -10.62
C LYS A 29 3.50 18.95 -11.46
N ASP A 30 3.36 18.92 -12.78
CA ASP A 30 4.41 19.29 -13.73
C ASP A 30 5.74 18.55 -13.49
N GLY A 31 5.67 17.25 -13.14
CA GLY A 31 6.83 16.41 -12.84
C GLY A 31 7.43 16.60 -11.44
N VAL A 32 6.89 17.52 -10.63
CA VAL A 32 7.35 17.81 -9.27
C VAL A 32 6.45 17.16 -8.23
N ILE A 33 7.04 16.52 -7.23
CA ILE A 33 6.33 15.93 -6.09
C ILE A 33 5.78 17.05 -5.21
N THR A 34 4.47 17.07 -4.99
CA THR A 34 3.81 18.10 -4.15
C THR A 34 3.60 17.66 -2.70
N ASN A 35 3.67 16.36 -2.42
CA ASN A 35 3.62 15.79 -1.08
C ASN A 35 4.46 14.52 -1.01
N ASP A 36 5.46 14.49 -0.12
CA ASP A 36 6.40 13.38 0.03
C ASP A 36 6.13 12.50 1.27
N ASN A 37 4.96 12.63 1.92
CA ASN A 37 4.62 11.88 3.13
C ASN A 37 4.75 10.37 2.94
N ARG A 38 4.35 9.85 1.77
CA ARG A 38 4.43 8.42 1.47
C ARG A 38 5.88 7.94 1.32
N ILE A 39 6.75 8.78 0.75
CA ILE A 39 8.19 8.51 0.70
C ILE A 39 8.76 8.49 2.12
N ASN A 40 8.47 9.52 2.93
CA ASN A 40 8.94 9.63 4.30
C ASN A 40 8.53 8.42 5.16
N ALA A 41 7.32 7.89 4.92
CA ALA A 41 6.78 6.78 5.68
C ALA A 41 7.49 5.43 5.43
N ALA A 42 8.09 5.24 4.24
CA ALA A 42 8.86 4.04 3.91
C ALA A 42 10.35 4.14 4.33
N LEU A 43 10.86 5.35 4.62
CA LEU A 43 12.28 5.55 4.97
C LEU A 43 12.76 4.70 6.15
N PRO A 44 11.99 4.48 7.24
CA PRO A 44 12.44 3.65 8.34
C PRO A 44 12.80 2.22 7.90
N THR A 45 11.95 1.58 7.11
CA THR A 45 12.17 0.24 6.55
C THR A 45 13.41 0.20 5.66
N ILE A 46 13.52 1.17 4.75
CA ILE A 46 14.64 1.27 3.81
C ILE A 46 15.97 1.45 4.56
N LYS A 47 16.02 2.36 5.53
CA LYS A 47 17.21 2.65 6.33
C LYS A 47 17.66 1.45 7.15
N LYS A 48 16.72 0.69 7.73
CA LYS A 48 17.05 -0.53 8.46
C LYS A 48 17.72 -1.57 7.56
N LEU A 49 17.13 -1.84 6.39
CA LEU A 49 17.70 -2.80 5.42
C LEU A 49 19.08 -2.37 4.92
N ILE A 50 19.29 -1.07 4.66
CA ILE A 50 20.62 -0.52 4.32
C ILE A 50 21.61 -0.76 5.46
N ALA A 51 21.22 -0.44 6.70
CA ALA A 51 22.08 -0.59 7.88
C ALA A 51 22.45 -2.06 8.15
N ASP A 52 21.56 -3.00 7.82
CA ASP A 52 21.82 -4.44 7.91
C ASP A 52 22.74 -4.95 6.78
N GLY A 53 23.07 -4.10 5.80
CA GLY A 53 23.90 -4.47 4.65
C GLY A 53 23.15 -5.21 3.55
N ALA A 54 21.83 -5.04 3.44
CA ALA A 54 21.05 -5.56 2.33
C ALA A 54 21.32 -4.79 1.03
N LYS A 55 21.04 -5.42 -0.11
CA LYS A 55 20.96 -4.78 -1.43
C LYS A 55 19.49 -4.46 -1.70
N VAL A 56 19.08 -3.21 -1.51
CA VAL A 56 17.66 -2.82 -1.46
C VAL A 56 17.12 -2.52 -2.86
N ILE A 57 16.17 -3.31 -3.33
CA ILE A 57 15.50 -3.15 -4.62
C ILE A 57 14.08 -2.65 -4.36
N LEU A 58 13.83 -1.37 -4.57
CA LEU A 58 12.53 -0.75 -4.34
C LEU A 58 11.63 -0.92 -5.57
N CYS A 59 10.37 -1.28 -5.36
CA CYS A 59 9.35 -1.25 -6.40
C CYS A 59 8.11 -0.48 -5.94
N SER A 60 7.58 0.36 -6.83
CA SER A 60 6.33 1.07 -6.60
C SER A 60 5.46 1.16 -7.84
N HIS A 61 4.17 1.46 -7.63
CA HIS A 61 3.36 2.05 -8.69
C HIS A 61 3.28 3.57 -8.54
N LEU A 62 2.99 4.27 -9.63
CA LEU A 62 2.62 5.68 -9.65
C LEU A 62 1.46 5.91 -10.62
N GLY A 63 0.38 6.53 -10.13
CA GLY A 63 -0.80 6.80 -10.93
C GLY A 63 -1.43 5.56 -11.55
N LYS A 64 -2.08 5.75 -12.71
CA LYS A 64 -2.76 4.71 -13.48
C LYS A 64 -2.45 4.89 -14.97
N PRO A 65 -1.28 4.41 -15.43
CA PRO A 65 -0.96 4.34 -16.86
C PRO A 65 -2.06 3.57 -17.60
N LYS A 66 -2.51 4.07 -18.75
CA LYS A 66 -3.59 3.45 -19.55
C LYS A 66 -3.06 2.66 -20.74
N ASN A 67 -2.01 3.16 -21.37
CA ASN A 67 -1.54 2.65 -22.67
C ASN A 67 -0.10 2.12 -22.59
N GLY A 68 0.31 1.60 -21.43
CA GLY A 68 1.70 1.18 -21.17
C GLY A 68 2.52 2.31 -20.53
N PRO A 69 3.85 2.32 -20.76
CA PRO A 69 4.73 3.37 -20.24
C PRO A 69 4.29 4.78 -20.66
N GLU A 70 4.19 5.68 -19.68
CA GLU A 70 3.88 7.09 -19.90
C GLU A 70 4.82 7.92 -19.02
N ALA A 71 5.60 8.83 -19.63
CA ALA A 71 6.64 9.60 -18.93
C ALA A 71 6.14 10.32 -17.66
N LYS A 72 4.90 10.84 -17.67
CA LYS A 72 4.28 11.51 -16.51
C LYS A 72 4.04 10.60 -15.30
N PHE A 73 4.10 9.28 -15.49
CA PHE A 73 3.95 8.27 -14.45
C PHE A 73 5.29 7.56 -14.17
N SER A 74 6.41 8.07 -14.68
CA SER A 74 7.75 7.56 -14.34
C SER A 74 8.08 7.80 -12.87
N LEU A 75 8.79 6.86 -12.25
CA LEU A 75 9.30 6.99 -10.89
C LEU A 75 10.63 7.76 -10.81
N ALA A 76 11.18 8.27 -11.92
CA ALA A 76 12.45 9.01 -11.91
C ALA A 76 12.48 10.18 -10.90
N PRO A 77 11.45 11.03 -10.77
CA PRO A 77 11.47 12.10 -9.76
C PRO A 77 11.41 11.58 -8.32
N VAL A 78 10.83 10.38 -8.11
CA VAL A 78 10.83 9.71 -6.81
C VAL A 78 12.23 9.22 -6.45
N ALA A 79 13.00 8.69 -7.41
CA ALA A 79 14.39 8.28 -7.17
C ALA A 79 15.27 9.46 -6.72
N VAL A 80 15.10 10.64 -7.34
CA VAL A 80 15.80 11.86 -6.94
C VAL A 80 15.45 12.24 -5.50
N ARG A 81 14.14 12.30 -5.18
CA ARG A 81 13.69 12.62 -3.81
C ARG A 81 14.11 11.59 -2.77
N LEU A 82 14.13 10.31 -3.10
CA LEU A 82 14.65 9.26 -2.23
C LEU A 82 16.14 9.45 -1.96
N SER A 83 16.94 9.79 -2.98
CA SER A 83 18.37 10.06 -2.82
C SER A 83 18.61 11.22 -1.84
N GLU A 84 17.88 12.32 -2.00
CA GLU A 84 17.93 13.47 -1.08
C GLU A 84 17.61 13.08 0.37
N LYS A 85 16.58 12.24 0.57
CA LYS A 85 16.09 11.84 1.91
C LYS A 85 16.97 10.78 2.59
N LEU A 86 17.62 9.93 1.81
CA LEU A 86 18.53 8.90 2.31
C LEU A 86 19.94 9.44 2.52
N GLY A 87 20.32 10.54 1.85
CA GLY A 87 21.67 11.07 1.90
C GLY A 87 22.69 10.22 1.15
N GLN A 88 22.23 9.33 0.26
CA GLN A 88 23.05 8.47 -0.59
C GLN A 88 22.40 8.31 -1.97
N PRO A 89 23.16 7.92 -3.00
CA PRO A 89 22.61 7.69 -4.34
C PRO A 89 21.54 6.59 -4.34
N VAL A 90 20.44 6.83 -5.06
CA VAL A 90 19.48 5.80 -5.46
C VAL A 90 19.58 5.63 -6.96
N THR A 91 20.00 4.45 -7.39
CA THR A 91 20.08 4.10 -8.80
C THR A 91 18.69 3.88 -9.34
N PHE A 92 18.27 4.70 -10.31
CA PHE A 92 17.00 4.49 -10.99
C PHE A 92 17.18 3.55 -12.19
N ALA A 93 16.51 2.40 -12.16
CA ALA A 93 16.47 1.48 -13.29
C ALA A 93 15.37 1.91 -14.25
N ASP A 94 15.71 2.78 -15.20
CA ASP A 94 14.79 3.36 -16.19
C ASP A 94 14.42 2.36 -17.30
N ASP A 95 13.73 1.30 -16.91
CA ASP A 95 13.35 0.19 -17.78
C ASP A 95 11.83 0.14 -17.92
N ASP A 96 11.31 0.47 -19.09
CA ASP A 96 9.86 0.41 -19.37
C ASP A 96 9.27 -0.99 -19.22
N ASN A 97 10.10 -2.05 -19.32
CA ASN A 97 9.69 -3.42 -19.06
C ASN A 97 9.76 -3.78 -17.56
N VAL A 98 10.21 -2.86 -16.69
CA VAL A 98 10.39 -2.94 -15.23
C VAL A 98 11.45 -3.95 -14.76
N VAL A 99 11.58 -5.06 -15.47
CA VAL A 99 12.44 -6.22 -15.18
C VAL A 99 13.28 -6.62 -16.41
N GLY A 100 13.49 -5.67 -17.33
CA GLY A 100 14.33 -5.87 -18.51
C GLY A 100 15.83 -5.84 -18.20
N ASN A 101 16.64 -5.68 -19.25
CA ASN A 101 18.09 -5.78 -19.13
C ASN A 101 18.69 -4.65 -18.29
N GLN A 102 18.10 -3.45 -18.31
CA GLN A 102 18.62 -2.34 -17.52
C GLN A 102 18.36 -2.55 -16.02
N ALA A 103 17.15 -3.02 -15.66
CA ALA A 103 16.84 -3.41 -14.29
C ALA A 103 17.75 -4.53 -13.78
N LYS A 104 17.93 -5.59 -14.58
CA LYS A 104 18.82 -6.71 -14.24
C LYS A 104 20.28 -6.27 -14.07
N ALA A 105 20.77 -5.41 -14.96
CA ALA A 105 22.13 -4.88 -14.87
C ALA A 105 22.32 -4.03 -13.61
N ALA A 106 21.39 -3.12 -13.31
CA ALA A 106 21.45 -2.28 -12.12
C ALA A 106 21.47 -3.12 -10.83
N VAL A 107 20.65 -4.18 -10.77
CA VAL A 107 20.61 -5.11 -9.63
C VAL A 107 21.88 -5.96 -9.52
N ALA A 108 22.42 -6.43 -10.65
CA ALA A 108 23.63 -7.27 -10.67
C ALA A 108 24.88 -6.55 -10.15
N THR A 109 24.95 -5.22 -10.30
CA THR A 109 26.09 -4.41 -9.86
C THR A 109 25.98 -3.89 -8.43
N MET A 110 24.90 -4.21 -7.71
CA MET A 110 24.68 -3.70 -6.34
C MET A 110 25.72 -4.24 -5.35
N GLY A 111 26.36 -3.32 -4.63
CA GLY A 111 27.04 -3.55 -3.36
C GLY A 111 26.07 -3.54 -2.18
N ASN A 112 26.55 -4.01 -1.02
CA ASN A 112 25.75 -3.98 0.22
C ASN A 112 25.47 -2.54 0.64
N GLY A 113 24.21 -2.23 0.98
CA GLY A 113 23.74 -0.89 1.32
C GLY A 113 23.28 -0.06 0.11
N ASP A 114 23.51 -0.54 -1.12
CA ASP A 114 23.03 0.13 -2.32
C ASP A 114 21.50 0.03 -2.42
N VAL A 115 20.92 1.04 -3.08
CA VAL A 115 19.49 1.15 -3.32
C VAL A 115 19.24 1.32 -4.82
N VAL A 116 18.43 0.44 -5.38
CA VAL A 116 17.89 0.56 -6.74
C VAL A 116 16.39 0.81 -6.65
N LEU A 117 15.88 1.79 -7.40
CA LEU A 117 14.44 1.95 -7.63
C LEU A 117 14.09 1.46 -9.03
N LEU A 118 13.23 0.45 -9.12
CA LEU A 118 12.66 -0.02 -10.38
C LEU A 118 11.68 1.02 -10.95
N GLN A 119 11.50 0.99 -12.27
CA GLN A 119 10.44 1.74 -12.94
C GLN A 119 9.05 1.32 -12.43
N ASN A 120 8.05 2.16 -12.68
CA ASN A 120 6.67 2.00 -12.27
C ASN A 120 6.10 0.61 -12.63
N THR A 121 5.73 -0.20 -11.63
CA THR A 121 5.25 -1.56 -11.85
C THR A 121 4.04 -1.63 -12.77
N ARG A 122 3.22 -0.56 -12.83
CA ARG A 122 2.03 -0.48 -13.71
C ARG A 122 2.33 -0.12 -15.16
N PHE A 123 3.59 0.06 -15.55
CA PHE A 123 3.96 0.10 -16.97
C PHE A 123 3.76 -1.26 -17.64
N ARG A 124 3.86 -2.34 -16.85
CA ARG A 124 3.47 -3.69 -17.22
C ARG A 124 1.98 -3.91 -16.96
N LYS A 125 1.20 -4.19 -18.01
CA LYS A 125 -0.24 -4.49 -17.90
C LYS A 125 -0.53 -5.75 -17.07
N GLU A 126 0.49 -6.59 -16.92
CA GLU A 126 0.50 -7.82 -16.14
C GLU A 126 0.30 -7.54 -14.64
N GLU A 127 0.87 -6.44 -14.14
CA GLU A 127 0.89 -6.06 -12.71
C GLU A 127 -0.49 -6.15 -12.06
N THR A 128 -1.48 -5.45 -12.62
CA THR A 128 -2.81 -5.36 -12.01
C THR A 128 -3.66 -6.61 -12.22
N LYS A 129 -3.22 -7.53 -13.09
CA LYS A 129 -3.88 -8.80 -13.37
C LYS A 129 -3.23 -9.97 -12.64
N ASN A 130 -2.17 -9.71 -11.86
CA ASN A 130 -1.40 -10.72 -11.16
C ASN A 130 -0.93 -11.86 -12.08
N ILE A 131 -0.43 -11.51 -13.27
CA ILE A 131 0.04 -12.51 -14.21
C ILE A 131 1.33 -13.15 -13.67
N ASP A 132 1.32 -14.48 -13.65
CA ASP A 132 2.33 -15.33 -13.03
C ASP A 132 3.75 -15.03 -13.54
N THR A 133 3.91 -14.93 -14.87
CA THR A 133 5.20 -14.66 -15.51
C THR A 133 5.86 -13.36 -15.06
N PHE A 134 5.10 -12.27 -14.90
CA PHE A 134 5.68 -11.01 -14.40
C PHE A 134 6.04 -11.09 -12.92
N SER A 135 5.28 -11.88 -12.15
CA SER A 135 5.59 -12.14 -10.74
C SER A 135 6.89 -12.94 -10.58
N GLU A 136 7.11 -13.93 -11.43
CA GLU A 136 8.36 -14.70 -11.51
C GLU A 136 9.54 -13.82 -11.94
N GLU A 137 9.36 -12.99 -12.97
CA GLU A 137 10.40 -12.06 -13.42
C GLU A 137 10.81 -11.08 -12.32
N LEU A 138 9.85 -10.51 -11.58
CA LEU A 138 10.12 -9.65 -10.42
C LEU A 138 10.85 -10.42 -9.32
N ALA A 139 10.40 -11.63 -9.00
CA ALA A 139 11.03 -12.48 -8.00
C ALA A 139 12.49 -12.81 -8.33
N SER A 140 12.80 -13.00 -9.61
CA SER A 140 14.17 -13.35 -10.07
C SER A 140 15.24 -12.32 -9.70
N LEU A 141 14.83 -11.08 -9.41
CA LEU A 141 15.73 -10.00 -9.01
C LEU A 141 16.19 -10.12 -7.55
N ALA A 142 15.49 -10.89 -6.70
CA ALA A 142 15.66 -10.85 -5.26
C ALA A 142 15.75 -12.23 -4.60
N ASP A 143 16.37 -12.24 -3.43
CA ASP A 143 16.49 -13.41 -2.54
C ASP A 143 15.43 -13.38 -1.43
N ALA A 144 14.96 -12.18 -1.05
CA ALA A 144 13.91 -11.94 -0.06
C ALA A 144 12.94 -10.83 -0.49
N TYR A 145 11.74 -10.83 0.10
CA TYR A 145 10.68 -9.87 -0.20
C TYR A 145 10.16 -9.20 1.07
N VAL A 146 10.01 -7.88 1.03
CA VAL A 146 9.44 -7.08 2.10
C VAL A 146 8.26 -6.28 1.57
N ASP A 147 7.08 -6.46 2.16
CA ASP A 147 5.92 -5.62 1.85
C ASP A 147 5.79 -4.48 2.88
N ASP A 148 5.90 -3.25 2.41
CA ASP A 148 5.74 -2.03 3.19
C ASP A 148 4.73 -1.07 2.56
N ALA A 149 3.76 -1.59 1.79
CA ALA A 149 2.81 -0.81 1.00
C ALA A 149 1.35 -1.09 1.37
N PHE A 150 0.97 -0.94 2.66
CA PHE A 150 -0.37 -1.27 3.18
C PHE A 150 -1.54 -0.80 2.29
N GLY A 151 -1.47 0.44 1.77
CA GLY A 151 -2.50 1.00 0.88
C GLY A 151 -2.72 0.23 -0.44
N SER A 152 -1.79 -0.64 -0.83
CA SER A 152 -1.86 -1.48 -2.05
C SER A 152 -2.23 -2.94 -1.77
N CYS A 153 -2.12 -3.42 -0.53
CA CYS A 153 -2.20 -4.85 -0.20
C CYS A 153 -3.63 -5.41 -0.19
N HIS A 154 -4.64 -4.54 -0.28
CA HIS A 154 -6.03 -4.95 -0.54
C HIS A 154 -6.25 -5.51 -1.96
N ARG A 155 -5.22 -5.49 -2.83
CA ARG A 155 -5.25 -6.05 -4.18
C ARG A 155 -4.16 -7.08 -4.37
N ALA A 156 -4.51 -8.21 -4.98
CA ALA A 156 -3.55 -9.18 -5.48
C ALA A 156 -2.99 -8.69 -6.81
N HIS A 157 -1.82 -8.06 -6.79
CA HIS A 157 -1.02 -7.70 -7.97
C HIS A 157 0.29 -8.51 -7.97
N CYS A 158 1.03 -8.49 -9.09
CA CYS A 158 2.32 -9.17 -9.18
C CYS A 158 3.27 -8.70 -8.07
N SER A 159 3.43 -7.39 -7.89
CA SER A 159 4.35 -6.81 -6.89
C SER A 159 3.88 -6.85 -5.42
N THR A 160 2.62 -7.22 -5.15
CA THR A 160 2.06 -7.28 -3.78
C THR A 160 1.78 -8.69 -3.30
N ALA A 161 1.32 -9.58 -4.20
CA ALA A 161 0.93 -10.95 -3.86
C ALA A 161 1.65 -11.98 -4.72
N GLY A 162 1.65 -11.81 -6.04
CA GLY A 162 2.20 -12.80 -6.97
C GLY A 162 3.67 -13.15 -6.72
N VAL A 163 4.50 -12.15 -6.43
CA VAL A 163 5.94 -12.33 -6.17
C VAL A 163 6.22 -13.31 -5.00
N THR A 164 5.32 -13.38 -4.02
CA THR A 164 5.44 -14.28 -2.85
C THR A 164 5.23 -15.76 -3.18
N ASN A 165 4.73 -16.06 -4.38
CA ASN A 165 4.68 -17.43 -4.89
C ASN A 165 6.08 -17.98 -5.18
N TYR A 166 7.05 -17.10 -5.45
CA TYR A 166 8.42 -17.47 -5.86
C TYR A 166 9.46 -17.12 -4.79
N VAL A 167 9.30 -15.98 -4.10
CA VAL A 167 10.16 -15.61 -2.97
C VAL A 167 9.50 -16.04 -1.67
N LYS A 168 10.13 -16.94 -0.91
CA LYS A 168 9.58 -17.51 0.34
C LYS A 168 10.09 -16.83 1.60
N ASP A 169 11.25 -16.19 1.53
CA ASP A 169 11.76 -15.35 2.59
C ASP A 169 11.00 -14.02 2.52
N THR A 170 9.94 -13.92 3.32
CA THR A 170 8.99 -12.80 3.26
C THR A 170 8.75 -12.20 4.63
N ALA A 171 8.76 -10.88 4.68
CA ALA A 171 8.49 -10.10 5.89
C ALA A 171 7.66 -8.86 5.58
N VAL A 172 7.17 -8.20 6.63
CA VAL A 172 6.55 -6.87 6.54
C VAL A 172 7.51 -5.79 7.01
N GLY A 173 7.49 -4.64 6.33
CA GLY A 173 8.19 -3.44 6.76
C GLY A 173 7.47 -2.73 7.91
N TYR A 174 8.08 -1.67 8.45
CA TYR A 174 7.57 -0.98 9.64
C TYR A 174 6.24 -0.26 9.43
N LEU A 175 5.97 0.26 8.23
CA LEU A 175 4.68 0.88 7.93
C LEU A 175 3.59 -0.19 7.89
N MET A 176 3.81 -1.28 7.17
CA MET A 176 2.88 -2.40 7.13
C MET A 176 2.64 -3.00 8.53
N GLU A 177 3.71 -3.22 9.29
CA GLU A 177 3.64 -3.72 10.65
C GLU A 177 2.80 -2.81 11.55
N LYS A 178 3.04 -1.49 11.48
CA LYS A 178 2.26 -0.49 12.21
C LYS A 178 0.78 -0.59 11.85
N GLU A 179 0.43 -0.61 10.57
CA GLU A 179 -0.96 -0.67 10.12
C GLU A 179 -1.66 -1.96 10.57
N ILE A 180 -0.98 -3.12 10.48
CA ILE A 180 -1.53 -4.38 10.98
C ILE A 180 -1.70 -4.35 12.50
N LYS A 181 -0.74 -3.81 13.25
CA LYS A 181 -0.84 -3.64 14.71
C LYS A 181 -2.04 -2.77 15.08
N TYR A 182 -2.19 -1.61 14.45
CA TYR A 182 -3.28 -0.68 14.76
C TYR A 182 -4.64 -1.26 14.36
N LEU A 183 -4.82 -1.72 13.12
CA LEU A 183 -6.10 -2.24 12.65
C LEU A 183 -6.44 -3.60 13.25
N GLY A 184 -5.44 -4.49 13.35
CA GLY A 184 -5.61 -5.82 13.93
C GLY A 184 -6.01 -5.75 15.40
N ASN A 185 -5.33 -4.93 16.21
CA ASN A 185 -5.67 -4.77 17.62
C ASN A 185 -7.01 -4.03 17.78
N ALA A 186 -7.21 -2.92 17.06
CA ALA A 186 -8.45 -2.14 17.17
C ALA A 186 -9.68 -2.94 16.76
N VAL A 187 -9.57 -3.92 15.86
CA VAL A 187 -10.71 -4.67 15.37
C VAL A 187 -10.88 -6.02 16.07
N ASN A 188 -9.81 -6.77 16.35
CA ASN A 188 -9.92 -8.14 16.85
C ASN A 188 -9.84 -8.23 18.38
N ASN A 189 -9.19 -7.28 19.05
CA ASN A 189 -9.11 -7.22 20.50
C ASN A 189 -9.11 -5.76 20.97
N PRO A 190 -10.21 -5.02 20.72
CA PRO A 190 -10.28 -3.61 21.05
C PRO A 190 -10.23 -3.40 22.57
N GLU A 191 -9.52 -2.35 22.99
CA GLU A 191 -9.74 -1.78 24.32
C GLU A 191 -11.14 -1.16 24.35
N ARG A 192 -11.91 -1.47 25.39
CA ARG A 192 -13.29 -1.01 25.54
C ARG A 192 -13.37 0.18 26.52
N PRO A 193 -14.25 1.17 26.27
CA PRO A 193 -15.25 1.23 25.20
C PRO A 193 -14.66 1.52 23.81
N PHE A 194 -14.98 0.66 22.84
CA PHE A 194 -14.57 0.78 21.45
C PHE A 194 -15.61 1.55 20.65
N THR A 195 -15.25 2.78 20.25
CA THR A 195 -16.12 3.65 19.46
C THR A 195 -15.61 3.76 18.03
N ALA A 196 -16.45 3.45 17.05
CA ALA A 196 -16.18 3.75 15.65
C ALA A 196 -16.94 5.00 15.21
N ILE A 197 -16.26 5.89 14.48
CA ILE A 197 -16.87 7.08 13.89
C ILE A 197 -16.81 6.92 12.37
N LEU A 198 -17.97 6.81 11.74
CA LEU A 198 -18.07 6.66 10.29
C LEU A 198 -18.77 7.87 9.69
N GLY A 199 -18.17 8.41 8.64
CA GLY A 199 -18.75 9.48 7.85
C GLY A 199 -18.52 9.28 6.36
N GLY A 200 -18.81 10.31 5.60
CA GLY A 200 -18.74 10.30 4.14
C GLY A 200 -20.05 10.72 3.51
N ALA A 201 -20.07 10.77 2.18
CA ALA A 201 -21.23 11.23 1.42
C ALA A 201 -22.31 10.16 1.27
N LYS A 202 -21.93 8.91 0.97
CA LYS A 202 -22.87 7.85 0.59
C LYS A 202 -22.78 6.65 1.53
N VAL A 203 -23.93 6.18 2.01
CA VAL A 203 -24.01 4.97 2.85
C VAL A 203 -23.52 3.73 2.08
N ALA A 204 -23.87 3.62 0.79
CA ALA A 204 -23.54 2.46 -0.05
C ALA A 204 -22.04 2.07 -0.02
N ASP A 205 -21.16 3.07 0.00
CA ASP A 205 -19.70 2.87 0.01
C ASP A 205 -19.15 2.36 1.36
N LYS A 206 -20.00 2.26 2.38
CA LYS A 206 -19.62 1.98 3.78
C LYS A 206 -20.41 0.84 4.41
N LEU A 207 -21.40 0.28 3.72
CA LEU A 207 -22.26 -0.81 4.22
C LEU A 207 -21.44 -1.98 4.80
N ASN A 208 -20.48 -2.49 4.02
CA ASN A 208 -19.68 -3.63 4.45
C ASN A 208 -18.79 -3.30 5.65
N VAL A 209 -18.30 -2.06 5.74
CA VAL A 209 -17.47 -1.62 6.88
C VAL A 209 -18.34 -1.54 8.14
N ILE A 210 -19.52 -0.93 8.02
CA ILE A 210 -20.51 -0.85 9.09
C ILE A 210 -20.88 -2.23 9.59
N SER A 211 -21.30 -3.13 8.70
CA SER A 211 -21.76 -4.48 9.06
C SER A 211 -20.70 -5.25 9.85
N ASN A 212 -19.42 -5.13 9.46
CA ASN A 212 -18.32 -5.77 10.17
C ASN A 212 -18.00 -5.11 11.53
N LEU A 213 -18.24 -3.81 11.66
CA LEU A 213 -17.95 -3.06 12.90
C LEU A 213 -19.07 -3.19 13.92
N LEU A 214 -20.34 -3.33 13.49
CA LEU A 214 -21.50 -3.48 14.39
C LEU A 214 -21.33 -4.64 15.37
N GLU A 215 -20.72 -5.75 14.94
CA GLU A 215 -20.45 -6.90 15.80
C GLU A 215 -19.31 -6.68 16.82
N LYS A 216 -18.59 -5.56 16.72
CA LYS A 216 -17.31 -5.36 17.41
C LYS A 216 -17.30 -4.13 18.32
N VAL A 217 -17.92 -3.04 17.90
CA VAL A 217 -17.91 -1.74 18.60
C VAL A 217 -18.92 -1.71 19.75
N ASP A 218 -18.61 -0.96 20.82
CA ASP A 218 -19.58 -0.61 21.86
C ASP A 218 -20.46 0.57 21.42
N THR A 219 -19.91 1.45 20.57
CA THR A 219 -20.62 2.63 20.06
C THR A 219 -20.27 2.85 18.59
N LEU A 220 -21.29 3.05 17.76
CA LEU A 220 -21.15 3.48 16.37
C LEU A 220 -21.72 4.88 16.20
N ILE A 221 -20.87 5.83 15.84
CA ILE A 221 -21.26 7.21 15.55
C ILE A 221 -21.29 7.39 14.04
N ILE A 222 -22.45 7.75 13.49
CA ILE A 222 -22.63 8.06 12.07
C ILE A 222 -22.72 9.58 11.87
N GLY A 223 -21.91 10.10 10.96
CA GLY A 223 -21.90 11.53 10.58
C GLY A 223 -21.80 11.75 9.08
N GLY A 224 -21.69 13.02 8.66
CA GLY A 224 -21.60 13.40 7.25
C GLY A 224 -22.90 13.18 6.47
N GLY A 225 -22.81 13.19 5.13
CA GLY A 225 -23.98 13.05 4.24
C GLY A 225 -24.73 11.74 4.40
N MET A 226 -24.03 10.66 4.77
CA MET A 226 -24.64 9.36 4.98
C MET A 226 -25.61 9.31 6.18
N ALA A 227 -25.43 10.18 7.17
CA ALA A 227 -26.31 10.25 8.34
C ALA A 227 -27.77 10.59 7.98
N TYR A 228 -27.98 11.37 6.91
CA TYR A 228 -29.34 11.75 6.49
C TYR A 228 -30.15 10.57 5.95
N THR A 229 -29.50 9.52 5.44
CA THR A 229 -30.22 8.30 5.04
C THR A 229 -30.74 7.55 6.27
N PHE A 230 -29.96 7.52 7.37
CA PHE A 230 -30.43 6.98 8.66
C PHE A 230 -31.55 7.83 9.27
N LEU A 231 -31.41 9.16 9.27
CA LEU A 231 -32.46 10.06 9.78
C LEU A 231 -33.76 9.91 8.99
N LYS A 232 -33.69 9.82 7.66
CA LYS A 232 -34.87 9.55 6.82
C LYS A 232 -35.47 8.17 7.10
N ALA A 233 -34.64 7.16 7.35
CA ALA A 233 -35.09 5.82 7.73
C ALA A 233 -35.84 5.79 9.07
N GLN A 234 -35.51 6.68 10.01
CA GLN A 234 -36.25 6.91 11.26
C GLN A 234 -37.53 7.75 11.08
N GLY A 235 -37.80 8.25 9.87
CA GLY A 235 -38.99 9.06 9.56
C GLY A 235 -38.79 10.57 9.71
N TYR A 236 -37.57 11.06 9.93
CA TYR A 236 -37.30 12.50 9.99
C TYR A 236 -37.27 13.15 8.60
N GLU A 237 -37.68 14.42 8.53
CA GLU A 237 -37.51 15.24 7.34
C GLU A 237 -36.05 15.70 7.19
N ILE A 238 -35.48 15.54 5.99
CA ILE A 238 -34.07 15.85 5.71
C ILE A 238 -33.88 17.01 4.72
N GLY A 239 -34.96 17.63 4.27
CA GLY A 239 -34.92 18.71 3.26
C GLY A 239 -34.21 18.29 1.97
N LYS A 240 -33.23 19.09 1.54
CA LYS A 240 -32.41 18.85 0.34
C LYS A 240 -31.10 18.10 0.62
N SER A 241 -30.97 17.50 1.80
CA SER A 241 -29.75 16.79 2.19
C SER A 241 -29.53 15.54 1.34
N LEU A 242 -28.28 15.11 1.21
CA LEU A 242 -27.91 13.95 0.42
C LEU A 242 -28.52 12.68 1.00
N VAL A 243 -29.22 11.90 0.16
CA VAL A 243 -29.89 10.67 0.58
C VAL A 243 -29.75 9.58 -0.47
N ASP A 244 -29.60 8.34 -0.01
CA ASP A 244 -29.67 7.15 -0.85
C ASP A 244 -30.95 6.37 -0.52
N ASP A 245 -32.02 6.65 -1.27
CA ASP A 245 -33.33 6.02 -1.05
C ASP A 245 -33.29 4.48 -1.17
N SER A 246 -32.35 3.94 -1.95
CA SER A 246 -32.19 2.48 -2.13
C SER A 246 -31.67 1.76 -0.88
N LYS A 247 -31.19 2.50 0.13
CA LYS A 247 -30.59 1.97 1.36
C LYS A 247 -31.38 2.28 2.62
N ILE A 248 -32.58 2.85 2.50
CA ILE A 248 -33.44 3.16 3.65
C ILE A 248 -33.76 1.93 4.47
N ASP A 249 -34.19 0.83 3.83
CA ASP A 249 -34.60 -0.37 4.57
C ASP A 249 -33.41 -1.03 5.28
N TYR A 250 -32.25 -1.06 4.65
CA TYR A 250 -31.00 -1.50 5.30
C TYR A 250 -30.67 -0.65 6.54
N CYS A 251 -30.83 0.67 6.45
CA CYS A 251 -30.59 1.54 7.61
C CYS A 251 -31.58 1.24 8.75
N LYS A 252 -32.85 0.90 8.45
CA LYS A 252 -33.82 0.47 9.46
C LYS A 252 -33.41 -0.83 10.13
N GLU A 253 -33.04 -1.84 9.33
CA GLU A 253 -32.57 -3.14 9.83
C GLU A 253 -31.38 -2.98 10.77
N MET A 254 -30.45 -2.10 10.43
CA MET A 254 -29.28 -1.81 11.27
C MET A 254 -29.59 -1.16 12.62
N MET A 255 -30.65 -0.35 12.71
CA MET A 255 -31.01 0.36 13.94
C MET A 255 -31.90 -0.48 14.87
N ALA A 256 -32.41 -1.62 14.37
CA ALA A 256 -33.23 -2.57 15.11
C ALA A 256 -32.35 -3.55 15.90
#